data_AF-A0A520WVW5-F1
#
_entry.id   AF-A0A520WVW5-F1
#
_cell.length_a   1.000
_cell.length_b   1.000
_cell.length_c   1.000
_cell.angle_alpha   90.00
_cell.angle_beta   90.00
_cell.angle_gamma   90.00
#
_symmetry.space_group_name_H-M   'P 1'
#
loop_
_entity.id
_entity.type
_entity.pdbx_description
1 polymer ?
#
loop_
_entity_poly.entity_id
_entity_poly.type
_entity_poly.pdbx_seq_one_letter_code
_entity_poly.pdbx_strand_id
1 'polypeptide(L)' 'MIVEPFADQLPGALADCGARLCEMDEAMDACELVAVLVDHEAFKGTPPEVYQGKILYDTRGMWTA' A
#
# COMPACT_ATOMS: atom_id res chain seq x y z
N MET A 1 2.92 7.74 -0.04
CA MET A 1 3.85 6.62 0.23
C MET A 1 3.48 5.48 -0.68
N ILE A 2 4.44 4.69 -1.15
CA ILE A 2 4.21 3.55 -2.04
C ILE A 2 4.82 2.32 -1.37
N VAL A 3 4.05 1.23 -1.32
CA VAL A 3 4.50 -0.07 -0.83
C VAL A 3 4.53 -1.02 -2.02
N GLU A 4 5.69 -1.59 -2.31
CA GLU A 4 5.85 -2.59 -3.37
C GLU A 4 6.83 -3.68 -2.92
N PRO A 5 6.39 -4.94 -2.77
CA PRO A 5 7.21 -6.01 -2.20
C PRO A 5 8.30 -6.55 -3.13
N PHE A 6 8.21 -6.31 -4.45
CA PHE A 6 9.15 -6.89 -5.42
C PHE A 6 10.10 -5.87 -6.06
N ALA A 7 10.01 -4.60 -5.69
CA ALA A 7 10.85 -3.55 -6.24
C ALA A 7 11.74 -2.93 -5.16
N ASP A 8 13.04 -2.86 -5.42
CA ASP A 8 14.00 -2.22 -4.51
C ASP A 8 14.04 -0.68 -4.68
N GLN A 9 13.48 -0.17 -5.78
CA GLN A 9 13.46 1.26 -6.09
C GLN A 9 12.23 1.66 -6.90
N LEU A 10 11.80 2.91 -6.73
CA LEU A 10 10.76 3.48 -7.59
C LEU A 10 11.29 3.77 -9.00
N PRO A 11 10.46 3.61 -10.04
CA PRO A 11 10.69 4.23 -11.33
C PRO A 11 10.95 5.73 -11.18
N GLY A 12 11.88 6.27 -11.98
CA GLY A 12 12.26 7.69 -11.92
C GLY A 12 11.07 8.65 -11.97
N ALA A 13 10.11 8.38 -12.86
CA ALA A 13 8.90 9.20 -12.98
C ALA A 13 8.07 9.30 -11.69
N LEU A 14 8.09 8.28 -10.82
CA LEU A 14 7.41 8.31 -9.52
C LEU A 14 8.27 8.98 -8.45
N ALA A 15 9.57 8.71 -8.44
CA ALA A 15 10.52 9.37 -7.54
C ALA A 15 10.53 10.89 -7.75
N ASP A 16 10.48 11.34 -9.01
CA ASP A 16 10.44 12.75 -9.40
C ASP A 16 9.15 13.47 -8.95
N CYS A 17 8.08 12.71 -8.68
CA CYS A 17 6.83 13.24 -8.11
C CYS A 17 6.89 13.41 -6.59
N GLY A 18 8.03 13.11 -5.96
CA GLY A 18 8.17 13.11 -4.50
C GLY A 18 7.56 11.89 -3.82
N ALA A 19 7.24 10.83 -4.58
CA ALA A 19 6.82 9.57 -4.00
C ALA A 19 8.02 8.89 -3.33
N ARG A 20 7.74 8.21 -2.21
CA ARG A 20 8.73 7.39 -1.49
C ARG A 20 8.27 5.94 -1.43
N LEU A 21 9.18 5.03 -1.75
CA LEU A 21 9.03 3.60 -1.46
C LEU A 21 9.23 3.41 0.04
N CYS A 22 8.38 2.61 0.67
CA CYS A 22 8.44 2.31 2.09
C CYS A 22 7.87 0.93 2.36
N GLU A 23 8.12 0.44 3.56
CA GLU A 23 7.52 -0.79 4.05
C GLU A 23 6.03 -0.61 4.36
N MET A 24 5.33 -1.73 4.37
CA MET A 24 3.89 -1.80 4.65
C MET A 24 3.54 -1.19 6.02
N ASP A 25 4.28 -1.58 7.06
CA ASP A 25 4.03 -1.12 8.43
C ASP A 25 4.20 0.40 8.55
N GLU A 26 5.24 0.95 7.90
CA GLU A 26 5.47 2.40 7.90
C GLU A 26 4.36 3.16 7.17
N ALA A 27 3.86 2.63 6.05
CA ALA A 27 2.74 3.22 5.32
C ALA A 27 1.46 3.17 6.16
N MET A 28 1.22 2.06 6.85
CA MET A 28 0.06 1.90 7.70
C MET A 28 0.12 2.78 8.94
N ASP A 29 1.29 3.04 9.52
CA ASP A 29 1.37 3.97 10.64
C ASP A 29 1.19 5.44 10.22
N ALA A 30 1.74 5.82 9.06
CA ALA A 30 1.75 7.22 8.62
C ALA A 30 0.53 7.66 7.82
N CYS A 31 -0.19 6.74 7.15
CA CYS A 31 -1.26 7.10 6.21
C CYS A 31 -2.67 6.87 6.78
N GLU A 32 -3.55 7.84 6.56
CA GLU A 32 -4.99 7.73 6.90
C GLU A 32 -5.82 7.13 5.75
N LEU A 33 -5.33 7.28 4.51
CA LEU A 33 -5.96 6.76 3.29
C LEU A 33 -5.02 5.78 2.62
N VAL A 34 -5.55 4.62 2.24
CA VAL A 34 -4.83 3.56 1.55
C VAL A 34 -5.56 3.20 0.26
N ALA A 35 -4.83 3.15 -0.86
CA ALA A 35 -5.36 2.72 -2.14
C ALA A 35 -4.66 1.41 -2.56
N VAL A 36 -5.44 0.35 -2.76
CA VAL A 36 -4.95 -0.92 -3.29
C VAL A 36 -5.12 -0.90 -4.79
N LEU A 37 -4.00 -0.82 -5.51
CA LEU A 37 -3.97 -0.75 -6.97
C LEU A 37 -3.60 -2.10 -7.62
N VAL A 38 -2.95 -2.99 -6.86
CA VAL A 38 -2.46 -4.28 -7.35
C VAL A 38 -2.69 -5.34 -6.27
N ASP A 39 -3.12 -6.54 -6.67
CA ASP A 39 -3.43 -7.67 -5.81
C ASP A 39 -2.20 -8.57 -5.57
N HIS A 40 -1.17 -8.04 -4.92
CA HIS A 40 -0.02 -8.85 -4.52
C HIS A 40 -0.45 -9.92 -3.51
N GLU A 41 -0.02 -11.17 -3.71
CA GLU A 41 -0.27 -12.25 -2.75
C GLU A 41 0.28 -11.95 -1.36
N ALA A 42 1.37 -11.17 -1.28
CA ALA A 42 1.96 -10.70 -0.03
C ALA A 42 0.98 -9.92 0.85
N PHE A 43 -0.05 -9.29 0.27
CA PHE A 43 -1.02 -8.46 0.99
C PHE A 43 -2.35 -9.16 1.28
N LYS A 44 -2.62 -10.33 0.68
CA LYS A 44 -3.88 -11.06 0.88
C LYS A 44 -4.06 -11.58 2.31
N GLY A 45 -2.95 -11.82 3.01
CA GLY A 45 -2.95 -12.31 4.39
C GLY A 45 -2.96 -11.22 5.47
N THR A 46 -3.04 -9.94 5.07
CA THR A 46 -2.99 -8.82 6.02
C THR A 46 -4.19 -8.86 6.96
N PRO A 47 -3.97 -8.88 8.30
CA PRO A 47 -5.06 -8.86 9.27
C PRO A 47 -5.89 -7.57 9.18
N PRO A 48 -7.22 -7.62 9.33
CA PRO A 48 -8.07 -6.43 9.28
C PRO A 48 -7.68 -5.33 10.28
N GLU A 49 -7.07 -5.70 11.42
CA GLU A 49 -6.62 -4.77 12.44
C GLU A 49 -5.56 -3.78 11.90
N VAL A 50 -4.80 -4.18 10.89
CA VAL A 50 -3.72 -3.37 10.29
C VAL A 50 -4.26 -2.17 9.52
N TYR A 51 -5.43 -2.31 8.91
CA TYR A 51 -6.07 -1.25 8.11
C TYR A 51 -7.38 -0.75 8.71
N GLN A 52 -7.73 -1.19 9.92
CA GLN A 52 -8.93 -0.75 10.61
C GLN A 52 -8.89 0.76 10.89
N GLY A 53 -9.99 1.44 10.59
CA GLY A 53 -10.12 2.89 10.80
C GLY A 53 -9.48 3.75 9.71
N LYS A 54 -8.85 3.13 8.69
CA LYS A 54 -8.33 3.84 7.51
C LYS A 54 -9.40 3.96 6.43
N ILE A 55 -9.29 4.99 5.60
CA ILE A 55 -10.10 5.12 4.39
C ILE A 55 -9.47 4.23 3.33
N LEU A 56 -10.15 3.13 2.99
CA LEU A 56 -9.64 2.15 2.05
C LEU A 56 -10.31 2.28 0.67
N TYR A 57 -9.49 2.48 -0.36
CA TYR A 57 -9.89 2.42 -1.76
C TYR A 57 -9.31 1.17 -2.39
N ASP A 58 -10.08 0.08 -2.34
CA ASP A 58 -9.66 -1.19 -2.91
C ASP A 58 -10.20 -1.36 -4.33
N THR A 59 -9.32 -1.22 -5.33
CA THR A 59 -9.69 -1.41 -6.75
C THR A 59 -9.64 -2.89 -7.19
N ARG A 60 -9.15 -3.77 -6.31
CA ARG A 60 -8.95 -5.20 -6.59
C ARG A 60 -9.92 -6.11 -5.81
N GLY A 61 -10.56 -5.60 -4.77
CA GLY A 61 -11.48 -6.37 -3.91
C GLY A 61 -10.76 -7.39 -3.04
N MET A 62 -9.53 -7.10 -2.62
CA MET A 62 -8.69 -7.97 -1.81
C MET A 62 -9.00 -7.90 -0.31
N TRP A 63 -9.38 -6.74 0.20
CA TRP A 63 -9.59 -6.48 1.64
C TRP A 63 -11.02 -6.08 1.98
N THR A 64 -11.81 -5.61 1.00
CA THR A 64 -13.19 -5.16 1.19
C THR A 64 -14.24 -6.12 0.63
N ALA A 65 -13.86 -7.32 0.20
CA ALA A 65 -14.80 -8.34 -0.31
C ALA A 65 -15.54 -9.08 0.81
#